data_AF-A0A9E8N1G2-F1
#
_entry.id   AF-A0A9E8N1G2-F1
#
_cell.length_a   1.000
_cell.length_b   1.000
_cell.length_c   1.000
_cell.angle_alpha   90.00
_cell.angle_beta   90.00
_cell.angle_gamma   90.00
#
_symmetry.space_group_name_H-M   'P 1'
#
loop_
_entity.id
_entity.type
_entity.pdbx_description
1 polymer ?
#
loop_
_entity_poly.entity_id
_entity_poly.type
_entity_poly.pdbx_seq_one_letter_code
_entity_poly.pdbx_strand_id
1 'polypeptide(L)'
;MTTGLPDKDEVLNAIREAAKTLGRPPSRAEFKSSSGMSEYQVLKHFPSWREAVRAAGLEPHSTNMPLDPGVLLEDWGQFVRRVRRIPTRDQYRREGTYSPGVFEKKFGPWSSIPGHFRSFAESKSEWADVVALIPIEVARAPFVVSTPSQSTSPSVTVPSTQRYPKLENRSTYGNPIDFRGLRHEPVNEEGVVFLFGMVARELGYLVEVLQAGYPDCEAKRQVEPGKWQRVRIEFEYESRNFRDHGYSPDGCDIIVCWRHNWQDCPTKLEVVELKSVIQTLASDEE
;
A
#
# COMPACT_ATOMS: atom_id res chain seq x y z
N MET A 1 -38.46 -9.54 24.55
CA MET A 1 -38.07 -10.88 25.02
C MET A 1 -36.56 -10.91 25.08
N THR A 2 -35.99 -11.01 26.27
CA THR A 2 -34.54 -10.95 26.49
C THR A 2 -33.94 -12.28 26.07
N THR A 3 -33.51 -12.41 24.82
CA THR A 3 -32.89 -13.62 24.30
C THR A 3 -31.54 -13.81 24.99
N GLY A 4 -31.40 -14.90 25.74
CA GLY A 4 -30.13 -15.30 26.34
C GLY A 4 -29.04 -15.47 25.29
N LEU A 5 -27.79 -15.49 25.75
CA LEU A 5 -26.65 -15.83 24.89
C LEU A 5 -26.89 -17.22 24.27
N PRO A 6 -26.72 -17.37 22.94
CA PRO A 6 -26.97 -18.64 22.28
C PRO A 6 -26.00 -19.70 22.80
N ASP A 7 -26.46 -20.94 22.90
CA ASP A 7 -25.60 -22.06 23.27
C ASP A 7 -24.73 -22.54 22.09
N LYS A 8 -23.85 -23.51 22.35
CA LYS A 8 -22.90 -24.00 21.35
C LYS A 8 -23.61 -24.63 20.14
N ASP A 9 -24.71 -25.34 20.35
CA ASP A 9 -25.40 -26.05 19.28
C ASP A 9 -26.28 -25.11 18.44
N GLU A 10 -26.87 -24.10 19.08
CA GLU A 10 -27.55 -23.00 18.40
C GLU A 10 -26.61 -22.25 17.45
N VAL A 11 -25.36 -21.99 17.88
CA VAL A 11 -24.35 -21.38 17.02
C VAL A 11 -24.00 -22.28 15.83
N LEU A 12 -23.80 -23.57 16.02
CA LEU A 12 -23.49 -24.50 14.93
C LEU A 12 -24.62 -24.62 13.93
N ASN A 13 -25.87 -24.69 14.40
CA ASN A 13 -27.04 -24.76 13.53
C ASN A 13 -27.23 -23.47 12.73
N ALA A 14 -27.02 -22.31 13.36
CA ALA A 14 -27.05 -21.03 12.65
C ALA A 14 -26.00 -20.96 11.53
N ILE A 15 -24.79 -21.48 11.77
CA ILE A 15 -23.73 -21.52 10.75
C ILE A 15 -24.14 -22.44 9.57
N ARG A 16 -24.74 -23.60 9.86
CA ARG A 16 -25.22 -24.55 8.83
C ARG A 16 -26.36 -23.96 8.00
N GLU A 17 -27.33 -23.31 8.63
CA GLU A 17 -28.46 -22.69 7.92
C GLU A 17 -28.02 -21.50 7.06
N ALA A 18 -27.09 -20.67 7.57
CA ALA A 18 -26.48 -19.62 6.77
C ALA A 18 -25.73 -20.21 5.55
N ALA A 19 -25.00 -21.31 5.74
CA ALA A 19 -24.30 -21.98 4.65
C ALA A 19 -25.25 -22.58 3.60
N LYS A 20 -26.36 -23.19 4.05
CA LYS A 20 -27.40 -23.74 3.19
C LYS A 20 -28.08 -22.65 2.35
N THR A 21 -28.35 -21.49 2.96
CA THR A 21 -28.95 -20.33 2.29
C THR A 21 -28.01 -19.75 1.22
N LEU A 22 -26.71 -19.69 1.51
CA LEU A 22 -25.71 -19.13 0.60
C LEU A 22 -25.17 -20.12 -0.43
N GLY A 23 -25.44 -21.42 -0.27
CA GLY A 23 -24.80 -22.50 -1.04
C GLY A 23 -23.29 -22.63 -0.79
N ARG A 24 -22.76 -21.93 0.23
CA ARG A 24 -21.34 -21.92 0.62
C ARG A 24 -21.18 -21.50 2.08
N PRO A 25 -20.06 -21.84 2.74
CA PRO A 25 -19.76 -21.36 4.08
C PRO A 25 -19.85 -19.82 4.19
N PRO A 26 -20.53 -19.28 5.23
CA PRO A 26 -20.70 -17.84 5.39
C PRO A 26 -19.39 -17.15 5.80
N SER A 27 -19.18 -15.93 5.31
CA SER A 27 -18.25 -15.00 5.96
C SER A 27 -18.83 -14.49 7.28
N ARG A 28 -17.99 -13.87 8.13
CA ARG A 28 -18.41 -13.28 9.42
C ARG A 28 -19.54 -12.26 9.24
N ALA A 29 -19.43 -11.40 8.22
CA ALA A 29 -20.41 -10.37 7.93
C ALA A 29 -21.74 -10.97 7.47
N GLU A 30 -21.69 -11.93 6.54
CA GLU A 30 -22.88 -12.63 6.03
C GLU A 30 -23.59 -13.43 7.13
N PHE A 31 -22.83 -14.08 8.01
CA PHE A 31 -23.39 -14.77 9.16
C PHE A 31 -24.12 -13.79 10.10
N LYS A 32 -23.48 -12.69 10.49
CA LYS A 32 -24.10 -11.69 11.36
C LYS A 32 -25.39 -11.12 10.76
N SER A 33 -25.39 -10.85 9.46
CA SER A 33 -26.56 -10.34 8.74
C SER A 33 -27.71 -11.35 8.63
N SER A 34 -27.41 -12.66 8.56
CA SER A 34 -28.42 -13.71 8.38
C SER A 34 -28.94 -14.31 9.68
N SER A 35 -28.08 -14.50 10.69
CA SER A 35 -28.45 -15.10 11.97
C SER A 35 -28.75 -14.09 13.07
N GLY A 36 -28.35 -12.82 12.89
CA GLY A 36 -28.39 -11.79 13.94
C GLY A 36 -27.36 -12.01 15.06
N MET A 37 -26.61 -13.12 15.04
CA MET A 37 -25.60 -13.41 16.05
C MET A 37 -24.30 -12.65 15.76
N SER A 38 -23.75 -12.01 16.78
CA SER A 38 -22.46 -11.36 16.73
C SER A 38 -21.31 -12.37 16.78
N GLU A 39 -20.15 -11.98 16.23
CA GLU A 39 -18.93 -12.80 16.31
C GLU A 39 -18.53 -13.10 17.77
N TYR A 40 -18.77 -12.17 18.70
CA TYR A 40 -18.54 -12.39 20.12
C TYR A 40 -19.30 -13.60 20.68
N GLN A 41 -20.56 -13.79 20.29
CA GLN A 41 -21.39 -14.91 20.74
C GLN A 41 -20.84 -16.26 20.22
N VAL A 42 -20.23 -16.27 19.03
CA VAL A 42 -19.58 -17.45 18.47
C VAL A 42 -18.25 -17.74 19.16
N LEU A 43 -17.42 -16.70 19.36
CA LEU A 43 -16.10 -16.84 19.98
C LEU A 43 -16.15 -17.22 21.47
N LYS A 44 -17.32 -17.12 22.11
CA LYS A 44 -17.53 -17.62 23.47
C LYS A 44 -17.47 -19.15 23.56
N HIS A 45 -17.83 -19.85 22.48
CA HIS A 45 -17.89 -21.32 22.43
C HIS A 45 -16.76 -21.94 21.62
N PHE A 46 -16.13 -21.16 20.74
CA PHE A 46 -15.11 -21.64 19.81
C PHE A 46 -13.87 -20.74 19.86
N PRO A 47 -12.64 -21.31 19.84
CA PRO A 47 -11.40 -20.53 19.86
C PRO A 47 -11.25 -19.57 18.68
N SER A 48 -11.91 -19.85 17.56
CA SER A 48 -11.95 -18.96 16.40
C SER A 48 -13.18 -19.22 15.52
N TRP A 49 -13.51 -18.24 14.67
CA TRP A 49 -14.54 -18.38 13.64
C TRP A 49 -14.32 -19.62 12.75
N ARG A 50 -13.07 -19.96 12.44
CA ARG A 50 -12.77 -21.12 11.58
C ARG A 50 -13.05 -22.43 12.27
N GLU A 51 -12.74 -22.52 13.56
CA GLU A 51 -13.03 -23.71 14.36
C GLU A 51 -14.54 -23.88 14.53
N ALA A 52 -15.30 -22.78 14.64
CA ALA A 52 -16.76 -22.83 14.61
C ALA A 52 -17.31 -23.37 13.28
N VAL A 53 -16.78 -22.90 12.15
CA VAL A 53 -17.19 -23.36 10.81
C VAL A 53 -16.80 -24.82 10.56
N ARG A 54 -15.61 -25.26 10.99
CA ARG A 54 -15.19 -26.67 10.96
C ARG A 54 -16.07 -27.55 11.84
N ALA A 55 -16.36 -27.11 13.07
CA ALA A 55 -17.25 -27.82 13.98
C ALA A 55 -18.69 -27.92 13.44
N ALA A 56 -19.08 -27.00 12.54
CA ALA A 56 -20.36 -27.07 11.83
C ALA A 56 -20.36 -28.09 10.68
N GLY A 57 -19.22 -28.74 10.38
CA GLY A 57 -19.06 -29.70 9.28
C GLY A 57 -18.79 -29.05 7.93
N LEU A 58 -18.34 -27.80 7.93
CA LEU A 58 -18.08 -27.02 6.71
C LEU A 58 -16.59 -26.71 6.60
N GLU A 59 -16.10 -26.60 5.38
CA GLU A 59 -14.76 -26.07 5.13
C GLU A 59 -14.79 -24.54 5.19
N PRO A 60 -14.04 -23.87 6.07
CA PRO A 60 -14.07 -22.40 6.17
C PRO A 60 -13.73 -21.73 4.85
N HIS A 61 -14.47 -20.68 4.49
CA HIS A 61 -14.18 -19.88 3.30
C HIS A 61 -12.70 -19.43 3.31
N SER A 62 -12.04 -19.57 2.16
CA SER A 62 -10.58 -19.55 1.96
C SER A 62 -9.91 -18.18 2.19
N THR A 63 -10.64 -17.16 2.65
CA THR A 63 -10.14 -15.80 2.92
C THR A 63 -9.11 -15.70 4.04
N ASN A 64 -8.54 -16.84 4.48
CA ASN A 64 -7.77 -16.89 5.69
C ASN A 64 -6.77 -18.08 5.79
N MET A 65 -6.68 -18.99 4.80
CA MET A 65 -5.57 -19.95 4.79
C MET A 65 -4.23 -19.20 4.56
N PRO A 66 -3.10 -19.59 5.17
CA PRO A 66 -1.80 -19.19 4.67
C PRO A 66 -1.68 -19.73 3.24
N LEU A 67 -2.01 -18.90 2.24
CA LEU A 67 -1.92 -19.30 0.84
C LEU A 67 -0.48 -19.70 0.53
N ASP A 68 -0.27 -20.90 -0.02
CA ASP A 68 1.06 -21.34 -0.37
C ASP A 68 1.69 -20.35 -1.37
N PRO A 69 2.96 -19.92 -1.16
CA PRO A 69 3.63 -19.03 -2.10
C PRO A 69 3.61 -19.54 -3.55
N GLY A 70 3.70 -20.85 -3.76
CA GLY A 70 3.63 -21.45 -5.10
C GLY A 70 2.29 -21.17 -5.79
N VAL A 71 1.17 -21.35 -5.09
CA VAL A 71 -0.19 -21.11 -5.63
C VAL A 71 -0.37 -19.68 -6.13
N LEU A 72 0.15 -18.71 -5.38
CA LEU A 72 0.07 -17.30 -5.78
C LEU A 72 0.91 -17.02 -7.03
N LEU A 73 2.13 -17.56 -7.09
CA LEU A 73 2.98 -17.38 -8.25
C LEU A 73 2.42 -18.10 -9.49
N GLU A 74 1.82 -19.28 -9.34
CA GLU A 74 1.12 -19.97 -10.44
C GLU A 74 -0.04 -19.14 -10.98
N ASP A 75 -0.88 -18.61 -10.11
CA ASP A 75 -2.00 -17.77 -10.53
C ASP A 75 -1.52 -16.50 -11.23
N TRP A 76 -0.49 -15.83 -10.68
CA TRP A 76 0.14 -14.68 -11.34
C TRP A 76 0.72 -15.05 -12.71
N GLY A 77 1.36 -16.20 -12.84
CA GLY A 77 1.89 -16.70 -14.12
C GLY A 77 0.78 -16.96 -15.14
N GLN A 78 -0.33 -17.57 -14.73
CA GLN A 78 -1.49 -17.76 -15.59
C GLN A 78 -2.11 -16.42 -15.99
N PHE A 79 -2.14 -15.44 -15.07
CA PHE A 79 -2.59 -14.10 -15.38
C PHE A 79 -1.72 -13.46 -16.47
N VAL A 80 -0.39 -13.54 -16.35
CA VAL A 80 0.56 -13.04 -17.36
C VAL A 80 0.31 -13.70 -18.71
N ARG A 81 0.08 -15.02 -18.77
CA ARG A 81 -0.27 -15.71 -20.02
C ARG A 81 -1.54 -15.16 -20.65
N ARG A 82 -2.56 -14.93 -19.83
CA ARG A 82 -3.85 -14.43 -20.29
C ARG A 82 -3.74 -13.02 -20.87
N VAL A 83 -3.01 -12.13 -20.21
CA VAL A 83 -2.88 -10.73 -20.65
C VAL A 83 -1.67 -10.48 -21.56
N ARG A 84 -0.82 -11.49 -21.76
CA ARG A 84 0.40 -11.48 -22.60
C ARG A 84 1.39 -10.36 -22.27
N ARG A 85 1.40 -9.89 -21.01
CA ARG A 85 2.30 -8.86 -20.50
C ARG A 85 2.44 -8.98 -18.98
N ILE A 86 3.45 -8.33 -18.42
CA ILE A 86 3.58 -8.21 -16.95
C ILE A 86 2.45 -7.31 -16.43
N PRO A 87 1.58 -7.81 -15.53
CA PRO A 87 0.43 -7.05 -15.07
C PRO A 87 0.84 -5.99 -14.06
N THR A 88 0.20 -4.81 -14.16
CA THR A 88 0.24 -3.85 -13.07
C THR A 88 -0.55 -4.37 -11.88
N ARG A 89 -0.22 -3.88 -10.67
CA ARG A 89 -0.94 -4.19 -9.44
C ARG A 89 -2.45 -4.01 -9.60
N ASP A 90 -2.83 -2.95 -10.28
CA ASP A 90 -4.21 -2.56 -10.54
C ASP A 90 -4.92 -3.45 -11.54
N GLN A 91 -4.22 -3.86 -12.58
CA GLN A 91 -4.78 -4.79 -13.54
C GLN A 91 -5.10 -6.11 -12.85
N TYR A 92 -4.16 -6.62 -12.05
CA TYR A 92 -4.38 -7.83 -11.27
C TYR A 92 -5.44 -7.64 -10.18
N ARG A 93 -5.53 -6.46 -9.54
CA ARG A 93 -6.60 -6.12 -8.60
C ARG A 93 -8.01 -6.22 -9.20
N ARG A 94 -8.18 -5.80 -10.46
CA ARG A 94 -9.48 -5.79 -11.15
C ARG A 94 -9.87 -7.14 -11.74
N GLU A 95 -8.89 -7.90 -12.22
CA GLU A 95 -9.14 -9.06 -13.08
C GLU A 95 -8.56 -10.37 -12.50
N GLY A 96 -7.76 -10.27 -11.44
CA GLY A 96 -7.02 -11.37 -10.84
C GLY A 96 -7.83 -12.13 -9.79
N THR A 97 -7.33 -13.30 -9.42
CA THR A 97 -8.04 -14.23 -8.54
C THR A 97 -7.93 -13.84 -7.07
N TYR A 98 -6.79 -13.26 -6.67
CA TYR A 98 -6.51 -12.91 -5.28
C TYR A 98 -6.32 -11.41 -5.09
N SER A 99 -6.42 -10.95 -3.85
CA SER A 99 -6.09 -9.56 -3.52
C SER A 99 -4.58 -9.32 -3.66
N PRO A 100 -4.13 -8.22 -4.30
CA PRO A 100 -2.72 -7.89 -4.40
C PRO A 100 -1.99 -7.84 -3.05
N GLY A 101 -2.68 -7.39 -1.99
CA GLY A 101 -2.09 -7.34 -0.65
C GLY A 101 -1.67 -8.70 -0.09
N VAL A 102 -2.25 -9.80 -0.60
CA VAL A 102 -1.85 -11.16 -0.23
C VAL A 102 -0.49 -11.52 -0.83
N PHE A 103 -0.22 -11.08 -2.06
CA PHE A 103 1.11 -11.20 -2.66
C PHE A 103 2.11 -10.33 -1.92
N GLU A 104 1.75 -9.09 -1.62
CA GLU A 104 2.66 -8.11 -1.03
C GLU A 104 3.14 -8.53 0.36
N LYS A 105 2.25 -9.17 1.13
CA LYS A 105 2.60 -9.76 2.43
C LYS A 105 3.59 -10.93 2.33
N LYS A 106 3.67 -11.62 1.18
CA LYS A 106 4.49 -12.84 1.00
C LYS A 106 5.77 -12.60 0.22
N PHE A 107 5.75 -11.69 -0.75
CA PHE A 107 6.85 -11.47 -1.70
C PHE A 107 7.42 -10.05 -1.64
N GLY A 108 6.94 -9.22 -0.71
CA GLY A 108 7.30 -7.81 -0.67
C GLY A 108 6.57 -7.00 -1.76
N PRO A 109 7.07 -5.82 -2.15
CA PRO A 109 6.32 -4.92 -3.03
C PRO A 109 5.95 -5.59 -4.37
N TRP A 110 4.81 -5.19 -4.97
CA TRP A 110 4.31 -5.78 -6.22
C TRP A 110 5.36 -5.85 -7.34
N SER A 111 6.25 -4.85 -7.41
CA SER A 111 7.37 -4.79 -8.36
C SER A 111 8.36 -5.94 -8.24
N SER A 112 8.43 -6.62 -7.09
CA SER A 112 9.32 -7.76 -6.84
C SER A 112 8.73 -9.10 -7.29
N ILE A 113 7.43 -9.18 -7.58
CA ILE A 113 6.77 -10.44 -7.96
C ILE A 113 7.38 -11.10 -9.22
N PRO A 114 7.76 -10.36 -10.30
CA PRO A 114 8.40 -10.99 -11.46
C PRO A 114 9.72 -11.69 -11.10
N GLY A 115 10.52 -11.12 -10.19
CA GLY A 115 11.75 -11.74 -9.69
C GLY A 115 11.47 -13.04 -8.93
N HIS A 116 10.48 -13.03 -8.03
CA HIS A 116 10.06 -14.23 -7.31
C HIS A 116 9.48 -15.31 -8.23
N PHE A 117 8.73 -14.90 -9.25
CA PHE A 117 8.21 -15.82 -10.26
C PHE A 117 9.34 -16.46 -11.07
N ARG A 118 10.39 -15.70 -11.44
CA ARG A 118 11.56 -16.25 -12.13
C ARG A 118 12.21 -17.35 -11.30
N SER A 119 12.47 -17.12 -10.02
CA SER A 119 13.03 -18.14 -9.12
C SER A 119 12.10 -19.35 -8.93
N PHE A 120 10.79 -19.12 -8.85
CA PHE A 120 9.80 -20.20 -8.82
C PHE A 120 9.79 -21.05 -10.09
N ALA A 121 10.10 -20.46 -11.25
CA ALA A 121 10.09 -21.10 -12.55
C ALA A 121 11.43 -21.76 -12.94
N GLU A 122 12.51 -21.59 -12.18
CA GLU A 122 13.86 -22.07 -12.53
C GLU A 122 13.92 -23.58 -12.85
N SER A 123 13.15 -24.40 -12.14
CA SER A 123 13.09 -25.85 -12.34
C SER A 123 11.85 -26.31 -13.13
N LYS A 124 11.05 -25.37 -13.64
CA LYS A 124 9.72 -25.62 -14.23
C LYS A 124 9.66 -25.10 -15.66
N SER A 125 10.15 -25.92 -16.59
CA SER A 125 10.23 -25.59 -18.03
C SER A 125 8.89 -25.19 -18.65
N GLU A 126 7.76 -25.62 -18.06
CA GLU A 126 6.43 -25.26 -18.51
C GLU A 126 6.17 -23.76 -18.43
N TRP A 127 6.90 -22.97 -17.63
CA TRP A 127 6.73 -21.51 -17.49
C TRP A 127 7.68 -20.68 -18.35
N ALA A 128 8.44 -21.29 -19.25
CA ALA A 128 9.44 -20.60 -20.07
C ALA A 128 8.85 -19.44 -20.90
N ASP A 129 7.61 -19.58 -21.36
CA ASP A 129 6.87 -18.53 -22.09
C ASP A 129 6.61 -17.30 -21.22
N VAL A 130 6.28 -17.49 -19.94
CA VAL A 130 6.05 -16.40 -18.98
C VAL A 130 7.39 -15.76 -18.57
N VAL A 131 8.42 -16.58 -18.33
CA VAL A 131 9.76 -16.08 -17.99
C VAL A 131 10.32 -15.20 -19.12
N ALA A 132 10.07 -15.55 -20.38
CA ALA A 132 10.47 -14.75 -21.53
C ALA A 132 9.80 -13.36 -21.61
N LEU A 133 8.63 -13.19 -20.99
CA LEU A 133 7.93 -11.89 -20.90
C LEU A 133 8.43 -11.03 -19.73
N ILE A 134 9.19 -11.59 -18.80
CA ILE A 134 9.79 -10.83 -17.71
C ILE A 134 11.03 -10.13 -18.25
N PRO A 135 11.07 -8.78 -18.22
CA PRO A 135 12.24 -8.04 -18.67
C PRO A 135 13.51 -8.57 -18.00
N ILE A 136 14.55 -8.82 -18.79
CA ILE A 136 15.88 -9.04 -18.24
C ILE A 136 16.25 -7.73 -17.56
N GLU A 137 16.42 -7.75 -16.24
CA GLU A 137 17.11 -6.66 -15.55
C GLU A 137 18.54 -6.64 -16.10
N VAL A 138 18.75 -5.87 -17.16
CA VAL A 138 20.08 -5.42 -17.51
C VAL A 138 20.46 -4.49 -16.37
N ALA A 139 21.39 -4.94 -15.53
CA ALA A 139 22.03 -4.10 -14.53
C ALA A 139 22.42 -2.79 -15.22
N ARG A 140 21.68 -1.71 -14.93
CA ARG A 140 22.05 -0.38 -15.40
C ARG A 140 23.36 -0.05 -14.70
N ALA A 141 24.45 -0.05 -15.45
CA ALA A 141 25.72 0.52 -15.03
C ALA A 141 25.48 1.96 -14.52
N PRO A 142 26.22 2.42 -13.50
CA PRO A 142 26.06 3.77 -12.99
C PRO A 142 26.40 4.76 -14.12
N PHE A 143 25.39 5.50 -14.57
CA PHE A 143 25.57 6.58 -15.52
C PHE A 143 26.18 7.75 -14.76
N VAL A 144 27.44 8.05 -15.07
CA VAL A 144 28.13 9.26 -14.64
C VAL A 144 27.53 10.42 -15.42
N VAL A 145 26.66 11.20 -14.78
CA VAL A 145 26.29 12.53 -15.27
C VAL A 145 27.13 13.53 -14.49
N SER A 146 28.05 14.16 -15.21
CA SER A 146 28.78 15.34 -14.75
C SER A 146 27.80 16.48 -14.52
N THR A 147 27.51 16.82 -13.28
CA THR A 147 26.89 18.10 -12.90
C THR A 147 27.98 19.13 -12.58
N PRO A 148 27.79 20.42 -12.93
CA PRO A 148 28.68 21.47 -12.49
C PRO A 148 28.56 21.69 -10.98
N SER A 149 29.69 22.11 -10.42
CA SER A 149 30.00 22.24 -8.99
C SER A 149 29.21 23.33 -8.25
N GLN A 150 29.16 23.14 -6.92
CA GLN A 150 28.75 24.03 -5.80
C GLN A 150 27.25 23.99 -5.48
N SER A 151 26.80 23.69 -4.26
CA SER A 151 27.36 23.98 -2.94
C SER A 151 27.22 22.81 -1.96
N THR A 152 28.20 22.67 -1.08
CA THR A 152 28.37 21.61 -0.08
C THR A 152 27.57 21.89 1.19
N SER A 153 26.66 20.97 1.55
CA SER A 153 26.29 20.71 2.96
C SER A 153 26.29 19.19 3.20
N PRO A 154 26.85 18.71 4.32
CA PRO A 154 27.13 17.29 4.52
C PRO A 154 25.85 16.56 4.91
N SER A 155 25.15 15.97 3.94
CA SER A 155 24.21 14.90 4.24
C SER A 155 25.05 13.70 4.68
N VAL A 156 25.15 13.47 5.99
CA VAL A 156 25.83 12.32 6.59
C VAL A 156 25.00 11.07 6.28
N THR A 157 25.01 10.63 5.02
CA THR A 157 24.56 9.31 4.64
C THR A 157 25.74 8.40 4.91
N VAL A 158 25.86 7.86 6.13
CA VAL A 158 26.84 6.81 6.38
C VAL A 158 26.38 5.58 5.59
N PRO A 159 27.08 5.14 4.54
CA PRO A 159 26.68 3.97 3.78
C PRO A 159 27.12 2.75 4.60
N SER A 160 26.31 2.36 5.59
CA SER A 160 26.49 1.06 6.22
C SER A 160 25.88 0.00 5.30
N THR A 161 26.73 -0.87 4.75
CA THR A 161 26.32 -2.07 4.03
C THR A 161 25.72 -3.13 4.96
N GLN A 162 25.89 -2.97 6.27
CA GLN A 162 25.38 -3.88 7.28
C GLN A 162 23.92 -3.59 7.59
N ARG A 163 23.03 -4.52 7.20
CA ARG A 163 21.60 -4.48 7.49
C ARG A 163 21.27 -5.54 8.54
N TYR A 164 20.56 -5.13 9.58
CA TYR A 164 20.03 -6.03 10.61
C TYR A 164 18.57 -6.41 10.28
N PRO A 165 18.10 -7.61 10.65
CA PRO A 165 16.71 -7.99 10.46
C PRO A 165 15.77 -7.05 11.22
N LYS A 166 14.62 -6.74 10.61
CA LYS A 166 13.59 -5.91 11.23
C LYS A 166 12.97 -6.65 12.41
N LEU A 167 12.95 -6.01 13.57
CA LEU A 167 12.23 -6.52 14.74
C LEU A 167 10.72 -6.31 14.56
N GLU A 168 9.94 -7.34 14.85
CA GLU A 168 8.48 -7.26 14.84
C GLU A 168 7.96 -6.38 15.98
N ASN A 169 6.77 -5.79 15.80
CA ASN A 169 6.09 -4.96 16.80
C ASN A 169 6.88 -3.73 17.29
N ARG A 170 7.78 -3.19 16.46
CA ARG A 170 8.54 -1.97 16.73
C ARG A 170 8.35 -0.97 15.59
N SER A 171 8.28 0.32 15.94
CA SER A 171 8.24 1.41 14.97
C SER A 171 9.54 1.45 14.17
N THR A 172 9.42 1.79 12.89
CA THR A 172 10.57 2.11 12.04
C THR A 172 10.71 3.62 11.98
N TYR A 173 11.94 4.11 12.04
CA TYR A 173 12.26 5.53 12.00
C TYR A 173 13.13 5.80 10.79
N GLY A 174 12.92 6.93 10.13
CA GLY A 174 13.77 7.38 9.04
C GLY A 174 15.10 7.94 9.53
N ASN A 175 15.93 8.41 8.59
CA ASN A 175 17.14 9.14 8.93
C ASN A 175 16.83 10.38 9.80
N PRO A 176 17.74 10.76 10.71
CA PRO A 176 17.59 11.98 11.49
C PRO A 176 17.50 13.22 10.60
N ILE A 177 16.57 14.13 10.92
CA ILE A 177 16.41 15.43 10.26
C ILE A 177 16.30 16.60 11.25
N ASP A 178 15.88 16.35 12.50
CA ASP A 178 15.69 17.34 13.58
C ASP A 178 15.05 18.67 13.12
N PHE A 179 14.04 18.60 12.25
CA PHE A 179 13.37 19.75 11.65
C PHE A 179 12.13 20.13 12.47
N ARG A 180 12.16 21.30 13.14
CA ARG A 180 11.03 21.88 13.90
C ARG A 180 10.34 20.90 14.85
N GLY A 181 11.14 20.08 15.53
CA GLY A 181 10.68 19.07 16.48
C GLY A 181 10.35 17.69 15.87
N LEU A 182 10.32 17.57 14.54
CA LEU A 182 10.27 16.28 13.86
C LEU A 182 11.71 15.73 13.71
N ARG A 183 12.05 14.74 14.52
CA ARG A 183 13.43 14.24 14.63
C ARG A 183 13.87 13.34 13.48
N HIS A 184 12.94 12.62 12.85
CA HIS A 184 13.23 11.63 11.81
C HIS A 184 12.39 11.91 10.56
N GLU A 185 12.95 11.62 9.38
CA GLU A 185 12.21 11.72 8.12
C GLU A 185 10.98 10.79 8.10
N PRO A 186 9.95 11.14 7.32
CA PRO A 186 8.82 10.26 7.05
C PRO A 186 9.26 8.88 6.56
N VAL A 187 8.50 7.86 6.93
CA VAL A 187 8.69 6.46 6.47
C VAL A 187 7.45 5.91 5.76
N ASN A 188 6.42 6.73 5.61
CA ASN A 188 5.13 6.43 4.98
C ASN A 188 4.40 7.74 4.61
N GLU A 189 3.21 7.62 4.02
CA GLU A 189 2.35 8.73 3.59
C GLU A 189 1.92 9.62 4.77
N GLU A 190 1.51 9.04 5.90
CA GLU A 190 1.07 9.80 7.08
C GLU A 190 2.14 10.77 7.61
N GLY A 191 3.41 10.34 7.60
CA GLY A 191 4.53 11.22 7.94
C GLY A 191 4.69 12.39 6.96
N VAL A 192 4.39 12.19 5.68
CA VAL A 192 4.37 13.25 4.66
C VAL A 192 3.23 14.23 4.92
N VAL A 193 2.03 13.74 5.23
CA VAL A 193 0.87 14.60 5.59
C VAL A 193 1.21 15.47 6.79
N PHE A 194 1.75 14.87 7.85
CA PHE A 194 2.14 15.59 9.06
C PHE A 194 3.20 16.66 8.75
N LEU A 195 4.26 16.31 8.02
CA LEU A 195 5.33 17.24 7.67
C LEU A 195 4.82 18.39 6.78
N PHE A 196 3.99 18.09 5.77
CA PHE A 196 3.36 19.14 4.96
C PHE A 196 2.51 20.07 5.84
N GLY A 197 1.72 19.52 6.76
CA GLY A 197 0.94 20.32 7.72
C GLY A 197 1.80 21.30 8.53
N MET A 198 3.05 20.95 8.84
CA MET A 198 4.00 21.83 9.54
C MET A 198 4.50 23.00 8.68
N VAL A 199 4.58 22.84 7.35
CA VAL A 199 5.18 23.83 6.44
C VAL A 199 4.20 24.45 5.44
N ALA A 200 2.95 23.98 5.39
CA ALA A 200 1.96 24.34 4.38
C ALA A 200 1.79 25.86 4.24
N ARG A 201 1.70 26.58 5.37
CA ARG A 201 1.48 28.03 5.37
C ARG A 201 2.64 28.82 4.75
N GLU A 202 3.88 28.38 4.99
CA GLU A 202 5.08 29.01 4.41
C GLU A 202 5.25 28.68 2.94
N LEU A 203 4.80 27.50 2.53
CA LEU A 203 4.66 27.13 1.13
C LEU A 203 3.50 27.82 0.42
N GLY A 204 2.75 28.69 1.10
CA GLY A 204 1.64 29.44 0.52
C GLY A 204 0.36 28.61 0.37
N TYR A 205 0.15 27.60 1.22
CA TYR A 205 -1.06 26.78 1.26
C TYR A 205 -1.90 27.04 2.52
N LEU A 206 -3.22 27.03 2.36
CA LEU A 206 -4.21 26.94 3.42
C LEU A 206 -4.97 25.63 3.25
N VAL A 207 -4.71 24.67 4.14
CA VAL A 207 -5.41 23.37 4.13
C VAL A 207 -6.85 23.59 4.60
N GLU A 208 -7.82 23.12 3.82
CA GLU A 208 -9.25 23.27 4.11
C GLU A 208 -9.84 21.93 4.58
N VAL A 209 -9.52 20.83 3.90
CA VAL A 209 -10.05 19.49 4.19
C VAL A 209 -8.96 18.45 4.00
N LEU A 210 -8.86 17.53 4.97
CA LEU A 210 -8.18 16.24 4.83
C LEU A 210 -9.24 15.14 4.86
N GLN A 211 -9.14 14.16 3.97
CA GLN A 211 -10.12 13.08 3.87
C GLN A 211 -9.48 11.74 3.57
N ALA A 212 -10.17 10.66 3.98
CA ALA A 212 -9.81 9.30 3.61
C ALA A 212 -10.41 9.00 2.23
N GLY A 213 -9.69 9.36 1.17
CA GLY A 213 -10.11 9.10 -0.20
C GLY A 213 -9.51 10.09 -1.18
N TYR A 214 -9.53 9.70 -2.46
CA TYR A 214 -8.91 10.45 -3.53
C TYR A 214 -9.75 11.67 -3.98
N PRO A 215 -9.17 12.89 -4.07
CA PRO A 215 -7.84 13.28 -3.59
C PRO A 215 -7.80 13.50 -2.08
N ASP A 216 -6.69 13.18 -1.42
CA ASP A 216 -6.57 13.16 0.05
C ASP A 216 -6.78 14.53 0.72
N CYS A 217 -6.56 15.61 -0.03
CA CYS A 217 -6.55 16.96 0.51
C CYS A 217 -7.13 18.00 -0.45
N GLU A 218 -7.90 18.91 0.11
CA GLU A 218 -8.27 20.16 -0.54
C GLU A 218 -7.62 21.33 0.20
N ALA A 219 -6.97 22.20 -0.56
CA ALA A 219 -6.31 23.39 -0.04
C ALA A 219 -6.56 24.58 -0.95
N LYS A 220 -6.23 25.77 -0.46
CA LYS A 220 -6.06 26.97 -1.27
C LYS A 220 -4.57 27.29 -1.36
N ARG A 221 -4.05 27.43 -2.57
CA ARG A 221 -2.68 27.94 -2.79
C ARG A 221 -2.70 29.41 -3.15
N GLN A 222 -1.73 30.15 -2.64
CA GLN A 222 -1.54 31.55 -2.99
C GLN A 222 -0.89 31.66 -4.37
N VAL A 223 -1.56 32.34 -5.30
CA VAL A 223 -1.05 32.56 -6.68
C VAL A 223 -0.50 33.97 -6.87
N GLU A 224 -0.97 34.93 -6.06
CA GLU A 224 -0.44 36.29 -5.95
C GLU A 224 -0.69 36.80 -4.50
N PRO A 225 -0.04 37.88 -4.05
CA PRO A 225 -0.33 38.47 -2.74
C PRO A 225 -1.84 38.73 -2.56
N GLY A 226 -2.42 38.09 -1.54
CA GLY A 226 -3.86 38.15 -1.24
C GLY A 226 -4.79 37.38 -2.20
N LYS A 227 -4.30 36.73 -3.27
CA LYS A 227 -5.12 35.94 -4.21
C LYS A 227 -4.87 34.44 -4.05
N TRP A 228 -5.95 33.70 -3.88
CA TRP A 228 -5.92 32.28 -3.53
C TRP A 228 -6.75 31.45 -4.51
N GLN A 229 -6.23 30.29 -4.90
CA GLN A 229 -6.90 29.35 -5.80
C GLN A 229 -7.02 27.98 -5.14
N ARG A 230 -8.19 27.33 -5.28
CA ARG A 230 -8.41 25.96 -4.80
C ARG A 230 -7.54 24.99 -5.60
N VAL A 231 -6.94 24.04 -4.89
CA VAL A 231 -6.18 22.92 -5.43
C VAL A 231 -6.52 21.64 -4.71
N ARG A 232 -6.39 20.52 -5.43
CA ARG A 232 -6.53 19.16 -4.95
C ARG A 232 -5.14 18.55 -4.84
N ILE A 233 -4.82 18.03 -3.67
CA ILE A 233 -3.52 17.49 -3.33
C ILE A 233 -3.66 16.01 -3.04
N GLU A 234 -2.79 15.20 -3.63
CA GLU A 234 -2.57 13.81 -3.22
C GLU A 234 -1.27 13.69 -2.46
N PHE A 235 -1.29 13.01 -1.31
CA PHE A 235 -0.09 12.76 -0.52
C PHE A 235 0.47 11.38 -0.82
N GLU A 236 1.77 11.33 -1.09
CA GLU A 236 2.43 10.07 -1.41
C GLU A 236 3.78 9.98 -0.70
N TYR A 237 4.19 8.80 -0.27
CA TYR A 237 5.54 8.67 0.28
C TYR A 237 6.59 8.94 -0.82
N GLU A 238 6.38 8.37 -2.01
CA GLU A 238 7.17 8.65 -3.20
C GLU A 238 6.24 9.06 -4.34
N SER A 239 6.62 10.03 -5.16
CA SER A 239 5.74 10.52 -6.25
C SER A 239 5.25 9.43 -7.21
N ARG A 240 6.01 8.33 -7.43
CA ARG A 240 5.58 7.22 -8.28
C ARG A 240 4.38 6.46 -7.71
N ASN A 241 4.17 6.53 -6.39
CA ASN A 241 3.07 5.84 -5.73
C ASN A 241 1.72 6.35 -6.27
N PHE A 242 1.62 7.63 -6.64
CA PHE A 242 0.42 8.19 -7.32
C PHE A 242 0.02 7.36 -8.54
N ARG A 243 1.01 7.06 -9.40
CA ARG A 243 0.82 6.22 -10.59
C ARG A 243 0.51 4.78 -10.18
N ASP A 244 1.21 4.26 -9.19
CA ASP A 244 1.10 2.87 -8.75
C ASP A 244 -0.25 2.58 -8.04
N HIS A 245 -0.88 3.61 -7.47
CA HIS A 245 -2.23 3.60 -6.92
C HIS A 245 -3.33 3.70 -7.99
N GLY A 246 -2.96 4.08 -9.22
CA GLY A 246 -3.88 4.16 -10.36
C GLY A 246 -4.76 5.41 -10.37
N TYR A 247 -4.36 6.45 -9.64
CA TYR A 247 -5.11 7.70 -9.60
C TYR A 247 -5.08 8.42 -10.94
N SER A 248 -6.21 9.02 -11.31
CA SER A 248 -6.32 9.79 -12.55
C SER A 248 -5.65 11.15 -12.37
N PRO A 249 -4.69 11.55 -13.21
CA PRO A 249 -4.13 12.90 -13.17
C PRO A 249 -5.13 14.06 -13.37
N ASP A 250 -6.40 13.81 -13.68
CA ASP A 250 -7.44 14.86 -13.81
C ASP A 250 -8.13 15.20 -12.47
N GLY A 251 -8.05 14.29 -11.50
CA GLY A 251 -8.65 14.44 -10.17
C GLY A 251 -7.76 15.17 -9.16
N CYS A 252 -6.51 15.44 -9.53
CA CYS A 252 -5.48 15.98 -8.66
C CYS A 252 -4.72 17.06 -9.42
N ASP A 253 -4.31 18.10 -8.69
CA ASP A 253 -3.54 19.21 -9.25
C ASP A 253 -2.07 19.12 -8.81
N ILE A 254 -1.82 18.59 -7.61
CA ILE A 254 -0.50 18.58 -6.96
C ILE A 254 -0.25 17.26 -6.23
N ILE A 255 0.92 16.66 -6.46
CA ILE A 255 1.45 15.57 -5.63
C ILE A 255 2.39 16.17 -4.59
N VAL A 256 2.09 15.98 -3.30
CA VAL A 256 3.04 16.28 -2.23
C VAL A 256 3.68 14.97 -1.78
N CYS A 257 5.01 14.87 -1.85
CA CYS A 257 5.72 13.65 -1.49
C CYS A 257 7.00 13.85 -0.69
N TRP A 258 7.47 12.81 0.00
CA TRP A 258 8.78 12.88 0.64
C TRP A 258 9.89 12.92 -0.41
N ARG A 259 9.81 12.05 -1.42
CA ARG A 259 10.81 11.92 -2.48
C ARG A 259 10.18 11.89 -3.87
N HIS A 260 10.67 12.75 -4.76
CA HIS A 260 10.31 12.68 -6.17
C HIS A 260 11.17 11.66 -6.92
N ASN A 261 10.53 10.67 -7.54
CA ASN A 261 11.18 9.57 -8.27
C ASN A 261 10.38 9.10 -9.50
N TRP A 262 9.34 9.84 -9.90
CA TRP A 262 8.54 9.54 -11.09
C TRP A 262 8.99 10.40 -12.27
N GLN A 263 9.91 9.86 -13.07
CA GLN A 263 10.53 10.58 -14.19
C GLN A 263 9.51 10.98 -15.28
N ASP A 264 8.55 10.11 -15.56
CA ASP A 264 7.49 10.34 -16.56
C ASP A 264 6.22 10.93 -15.96
N CYS A 265 6.35 11.75 -14.90
CA CYS A 265 5.20 12.42 -14.28
C CYS A 265 4.52 13.35 -15.30
N PRO A 266 3.19 13.28 -15.49
CA PRO A 266 2.46 14.18 -16.38
C PRO A 266 2.75 15.64 -16.04
N THR A 267 3.09 16.45 -17.03
CA THR A 267 3.45 17.86 -16.84
C THR A 267 2.33 18.73 -16.26
N LYS A 268 1.08 18.25 -16.30
CA LYS A 268 -0.08 18.90 -15.68
C LYS A 268 -0.15 18.71 -14.16
N LEU A 269 0.55 17.71 -13.62
CA LEU A 269 0.66 17.48 -12.19
C LEU A 269 1.90 18.20 -11.66
N GLU A 270 1.68 19.10 -10.72
CA GLU A 270 2.77 19.72 -9.97
C GLU A 270 3.28 18.73 -8.91
N VAL A 271 4.59 18.74 -8.64
CA VAL A 271 5.18 17.89 -7.59
C VAL A 271 5.91 18.76 -6.57
N VAL A 272 5.51 18.65 -5.31
CA VAL A 272 6.16 19.26 -4.17
C VAL A 272 6.93 18.18 -3.42
N GLU A 273 8.25 18.18 -3.56
CA GLU A 273 9.15 17.27 -2.83
C GLU A 273 9.55 17.86 -1.48
N LEU A 274 8.99 17.33 -0.39
CA LEU A 274 9.22 17.84 0.96
C LEU A 274 10.66 17.71 1.42
N LYS A 275 11.40 16.69 0.97
CA LYS A 275 12.81 16.52 1.34
C LYS A 275 13.66 17.71 0.94
N SER A 276 13.49 18.22 -0.28
CA SER A 276 14.21 19.41 -0.75
C SER A 276 13.65 20.69 -0.12
N VAL A 277 12.33 20.78 0.04
CA VAL A 277 11.68 21.93 0.67
C VAL A 277 12.22 22.19 2.07
N ILE A 278 12.28 21.17 2.93
CA ILE A 278 12.72 21.37 4.31
C ILE A 278 14.22 21.69 4.41
N GLN A 279 15.01 21.25 3.44
CA GLN A 279 16.42 21.62 3.36
C GLN A 279 16.55 23.12 3.07
N THR A 280 15.76 23.65 2.14
CA THR A 280 15.70 25.08 1.85
C THR A 280 15.22 25.88 3.07
N LEU A 281 14.10 25.49 3.68
CA LEU A 281 13.54 26.19 4.85
C LEU A 281 14.49 26.17 6.05
N ALA A 282 15.22 25.07 6.28
CA ALA A 282 16.20 25.00 7.36
C ALA A 282 17.40 25.93 7.12
N SER A 283 17.81 26.13 5.86
CA SER A 283 18.89 27.07 5.52
C SER A 283 18.46 28.54 5.63
N ASP A 284 17.17 28.85 5.49
CA ASP A 284 16.65 30.22 5.66
C ASP A 284 16.51 30.64 7.14
N GLU A 285 16.60 29.67 8.07
CA GLU A 285 16.53 29.90 9.53
C GLU A 285 17.91 30.14 10.20
N GLU A 286 19.01 29.86 9.49
CA GLU A 286 20.41 30.06 9.95
C GLU A 286 20.96 31.45 9.59
#